data_AF-A0AAW4KWI3-F1
#
_entry.id   AF-A0AAW4KWI3-F1
#
_cell.length_a   1.000
_cell.length_b   1.000
_cell.length_c   1.000
_cell.angle_alpha   90.00
_cell.angle_beta   90.00
_cell.angle_gamma   90.00
#
_symmetry.space_group_name_H-M   'P 1'
#
loop_
_entity.id
_entity.type
_entity.pdbx_description
1 polymer ?
#
loop_
_entity_poly.entity_id
_entity_poly.type
_entity_poly.pdbx_seq_one_letter_code
_entity_poly.pdbx_strand_id
1 'polypeptide(L)'
;VALIDGVIVITASIVFSIEQGLYALIALFVTSKTIDLVQVGFGSSKMTLIITDKQEEVREGILNKIDRGVTRLTAHGGYTDSERPVLMCVVDQS
;
A
#
# COMPACT_ATOMS: atom_id res chain seq x y z
N VAL A 1 -2.29 -8.90 15.50
CA VAL A 1 -3.31 -9.68 14.78
C VAL A 1 -2.79 -11.10 14.59
N ALA A 2 -1.80 -11.34 13.70
CA ALA A 2 -1.24 -12.68 13.46
C ALA A 2 -0.86 -13.52 14.70
N LEU A 3 -0.26 -12.92 15.73
CA LEU A 3 0.14 -13.63 16.96
C LEU A 3 -1.08 -14.04 17.81
N ILE A 4 -2.12 -13.21 17.84
CA ILE A 4 -3.37 -13.49 18.58
C ILE A 4 -4.19 -14.54 17.82
N ASP A 5 -4.32 -14.39 16.49
CA ASP A 5 -5.08 -15.32 15.66
C ASP A 5 -4.43 -16.71 15.63
N GLY A 6 -3.10 -16.77 15.60
CA GLY A 6 -2.35 -18.02 15.68
C GLY A 6 -2.62 -18.76 16.99
N VAL A 7 -2.66 -18.06 18.12
CA VAL A 7 -3.01 -18.67 19.41
C VAL A 7 -4.44 -19.19 19.41
N ILE A 8 -5.41 -18.41 18.90
CA ILE A 8 -6.81 -18.82 18.81
C ILE A 8 -6.97 -20.09 17.96
N VAL A 9 -6.32 -20.15 16.79
CA VAL A 9 -6.36 -21.33 15.91
C VAL A 9 -5.74 -22.55 16.58
N ILE A 10 -4.59 -22.40 17.26
CA ILE A 10 -3.92 -23.49 17.97
C ILE A 10 -4.81 -24.01 19.11
N THR A 11 -5.36 -23.11 19.93
CA THR A 11 -6.25 -23.49 21.05
C THR A 11 -7.54 -24.13 20.54
N ALA A 12 -8.16 -23.62 19.47
CA ALA A 12 -9.36 -24.20 18.88
C ALA A 12 -9.11 -25.61 18.30
N SER A 13 -7.94 -25.82 17.67
CA SER A 13 -7.54 -27.12 17.12
C SER A 13 -7.33 -28.19 18.21
N ILE A 14 -6.84 -27.77 19.38
CA ILE A 14 -6.62 -28.65 20.54
C ILE A 14 -7.92 -28.95 21.29
N VAL A 15 -8.81 -27.96 21.44
CA VAL A 15 -10.03 -28.07 22.26
C VAL A 15 -11.18 -28.74 21.53
N PHE A 16 -11.38 -28.45 20.24
CA PHE A 16 -12.58 -28.90 19.52
C PHE A 16 -12.29 -30.00 18.51
N SER A 17 -11.29 -29.83 17.63
CA SER A 17 -10.76 -30.80 16.65
C SER A 17 -10.00 -30.05 15.54
N ILE A 18 -9.13 -30.77 14.81
CA ILE A 18 -8.40 -30.23 13.65
C ILE A 18 -9.35 -29.68 12.57
N GLU A 19 -10.48 -30.33 12.32
CA GLU A 19 -11.47 -29.86 11.33
C GLU A 19 -12.00 -28.46 11.66
N GLN A 20 -12.36 -28.21 12.93
CA GLN A 20 -12.79 -26.89 13.36
C GLN A 20 -11.67 -25.85 13.31
N GLY A 21 -10.43 -26.25 13.60
CA GLY A 21 -9.25 -25.40 13.41
C GLY A 21 -9.04 -24.98 11.96
N LEU A 22 -9.24 -25.89 11.00
CA LEU A 22 -9.16 -25.59 9.57
C LEU A 22 -10.28 -24.64 9.12
N TYR A 23 -11.50 -24.80 9.61
CA TYR A 23 -12.58 -23.84 9.35
C TYR A 23 -12.27 -22.45 9.89
N ALA A 24 -11.68 -22.34 11.08
CA ALA A 24 -11.24 -21.07 11.65
C ALA A 24 -10.15 -20.41 10.80
N LEU A 25 -9.19 -21.17 10.28
CA LEU A 25 -8.16 -20.67 9.37
C LEU A 25 -8.75 -20.13 8.07
N ILE A 26 -9.69 -20.86 7.45
CA ILE A 26 -10.37 -20.40 6.24
C ILE A 26 -11.14 -19.12 6.51
N ALA A 27 -11.91 -19.06 7.61
CA ALA A 27 -12.67 -17.88 7.99
C ALA A 27 -11.75 -16.67 8.24
N LEU A 28 -10.62 -16.86 8.91
CA LEU A 28 -9.63 -15.82 9.14
C LEU A 28 -9.05 -15.30 7.81
N PHE A 29 -8.68 -16.20 6.90
CA PHE A 29 -8.15 -15.84 5.59
C PHE A 29 -9.15 -15.02 4.78
N VAL A 30 -10.40 -15.49 4.69
CA VAL A 30 -11.48 -14.80 3.95
C VAL A 30 -11.76 -13.42 4.58
N THR A 31 -11.81 -13.34 5.91
CA THR A 31 -12.04 -12.08 6.62
C THR A 31 -10.90 -11.11 6.38
N SER A 32 -9.65 -11.56 6.49
CA SER A 32 -8.47 -10.73 6.23
C SER A 32 -8.48 -10.16 4.81
N LYS A 33 -8.74 -11.01 3.81
CA LYS A 33 -8.87 -10.57 2.41
C LYS A 33 -10.04 -9.63 2.18
N THR A 34 -11.15 -9.85 2.86
CA THR A 34 -12.32 -8.95 2.80
C THR A 34 -11.99 -7.59 3.41
N ILE A 35 -11.29 -7.56 4.55
CA ILE A 35 -10.83 -6.33 5.18
C ILE A 35 -9.90 -5.57 4.22
N ASP A 36 -8.91 -6.25 3.64
CA ASP A 36 -7.99 -5.63 2.68
C ASP A 36 -8.76 -5.03 1.48
N LEU A 37 -9.72 -5.77 0.94
CA LEU A 37 -10.54 -5.33 -0.19
C LEU A 37 -11.44 -4.14 0.18
N VAL A 38 -11.98 -4.09 1.40
CA VAL A 38 -12.79 -2.97 1.86
C VAL A 38 -11.92 -1.74 2.18
N GLN A 39 -10.74 -1.93 2.77
CA GLN A 39 -9.86 -0.82 3.14
C GLN A 39 -9.14 -0.19 1.95
N VAL A 40 -8.58 -1.02 1.06
CA VAL A 40 -7.73 -0.56 -0.06
C VAL A 40 -8.54 -0.48 -1.36
N GLY A 41 -9.67 -1.18 -1.45
CA GLY A 41 -10.43 -1.30 -2.69
C GLY A 41 -9.78 -2.24 -3.70
N PHE A 42 -10.26 -2.21 -4.94
CA PHE A 42 -9.73 -3.02 -6.05
C PHE A 42 -8.45 -2.43 -6.68
N GLY A 43 -8.04 -1.23 -6.28
CA GLY A 43 -6.92 -0.51 -6.90
C GLY A 43 -5.62 -0.68 -6.13
N SER A 44 -4.59 -1.21 -6.78
CA SER A 44 -3.18 -1.22 -6.32
C SER A 44 -2.46 0.10 -6.60
N SER A 45 -3.20 1.15 -6.99
CA SER A 45 -2.63 2.45 -7.31
C SER A 45 -2.02 3.12 -6.07
N LYS A 46 -0.74 3.45 -6.15
CA LYS A 46 0.00 4.18 -5.11
C LYS A 46 0.38 5.57 -5.58
N MET A 47 0.27 6.53 -4.67
CA MET A 47 0.75 7.88 -4.87
C MET A 47 2.25 7.93 -4.57
N THR A 48 3.02 8.42 -5.54
CA THR A 48 4.46 8.62 -5.42
C THR A 48 4.77 10.12 -5.44
N LEU A 49 5.53 10.58 -4.45
CA LEU A 49 6.07 11.93 -4.36
C LEU A 49 7.57 11.88 -4.64
N ILE A 50 8.00 12.56 -5.71
CA ILE A 50 9.40 12.57 -6.16
C ILE A 50 9.96 13.96 -5.91
N ILE A 51 10.91 14.06 -4.98
CA ILE A 51 11.65 15.30 -4.68
C ILE A 51 12.97 15.23 -5.45
N THR A 52 13.19 16.14 -6.39
CA THR A 52 14.38 16.12 -7.24
C THR A 52 14.66 17.49 -7.83
N ASP A 53 15.94 17.88 -7.86
CA ASP A 53 16.36 19.13 -8.51
C ASP A 53 16.30 19.02 -10.05
N LYS A 54 16.20 17.80 -10.60
CA LYS A 54 16.05 17.52 -12.05
C LYS A 54 14.59 17.31 -12.45
N GLN A 55 13.73 18.25 -12.07
CA GLN A 55 12.27 18.11 -12.24
C GLN A 55 11.87 17.86 -13.70
N GLU A 56 12.52 18.53 -14.66
CA GLU A 56 12.15 18.45 -16.07
C GLU A 56 12.45 17.08 -16.70
N GLU A 57 13.65 16.54 -16.45
CA GLU A 57 14.07 15.23 -16.96
C GLU A 57 13.15 14.11 -16.42
N VAL A 58 12.77 14.20 -15.15
CA VAL A 58 11.86 13.22 -14.53
C VAL A 58 10.43 13.39 -15.04
N ARG A 59 9.96 14.63 -15.24
CA ARG A 59 8.65 14.93 -15.81
C ARG A 59 8.51 14.31 -17.21
N GLU A 60 9.49 14.53 -18.09
CA GLU A 60 9.50 13.94 -19.43
C GLU A 60 9.56 12.41 -19.41
N GLY A 61 10.34 11.83 -18.49
CA GLY A 61 10.39 10.39 -18.29
C GLY A 61 9.03 9.80 -17.91
N ILE A 62 8.31 10.44 -16.97
CA ILE A 62 6.99 9.97 -16.52
C ILE A 62 5.94 10.12 -17.64
N LEU A 63 5.93 11.27 -18.32
CA LEU A 63 4.97 11.53 -19.40
C LEU A 63 5.19 10.62 -20.62
N ASN A 64 6.44 10.45 -21.06
CA ASN A 64 6.74 9.80 -22.34
C ASN A 64 7.09 8.32 -22.23
N LYS A 65 7.67 7.86 -21.10
CA LYS A 65 8.07 6.45 -20.93
C LYS A 65 7.07 5.65 -20.10
N ILE A 66 6.47 6.27 -19.09
CA ILE A 66 5.52 5.61 -18.18
C ILE A 66 4.07 5.85 -18.63
N ASP A 67 3.85 6.81 -19.55
CA ASP A 67 2.52 7.19 -20.06
C ASP A 67 1.54 7.54 -18.92
N ARG A 68 2.03 8.30 -17.94
CA ARG A 68 1.24 8.75 -16.80
C ARG A 68 1.28 10.25 -16.57
N GLY A 69 0.15 10.77 -16.11
CA GLY A 69 0.03 12.16 -15.68
C GLY A 69 0.86 12.45 -14.44
N VAL A 70 1.41 13.66 -14.38
CA VAL A 70 2.21 14.12 -13.25
C VAL A 70 1.81 15.54 -12.88
N THR A 71 1.70 15.82 -11.58
CA THR A 71 1.40 17.14 -11.04
C THR A 71 2.66 17.74 -10.40
N ARG A 72 2.95 19.01 -10.71
CA ARG A 72 4.05 19.75 -10.07
C ARG A 72 3.54 20.36 -8.77
N LEU A 73 4.26 20.12 -7.69
CA LEU A 73 4.03 20.71 -6.37
C LEU A 73 5.28 21.47 -5.93
N THR A 74 5.07 22.57 -5.21
CA THR A 74 6.15 23.33 -4.57
C THR A 74 6.16 23.01 -3.08
N ALA A 75 7.24 22.39 -2.61
CA ALA A 75 7.46 22.14 -1.18
C ALA A 75 8.56 23.05 -0.63
N HIS A 76 8.61 23.21 0.68
CA HIS A 76 9.68 23.94 1.37
C HIS A 76 10.29 23.04 2.43
N GLY A 77 11.61 23.12 2.60
CA GLY A 77 12.32 22.37 3.62
C GLY A 77 11.94 22.85 5.01
N GLY A 78 11.42 21.97 5.88
CA GLY A 78 10.95 22.39 7.22
C GLY A 78 12.02 22.96 8.15
N TYR A 79 13.31 22.79 7.83
CA TYR A 79 14.41 23.38 8.59
C TYR A 79 15.08 24.55 7.84
N THR A 80 15.28 24.39 6.53
CA THR A 80 16.03 25.35 5.71
C THR A 80 15.15 26.44 5.07
N ASP A 81 13.84 26.25 5.08
CA ASP A 81 12.83 27.04 4.35
C ASP A 81 13.10 27.17 2.84
N SER A 82 14.03 26.35 2.32
CA SER A 82 14.40 26.36 0.91
C SER A 82 13.32 25.69 0.08
N GLU A 83 12.96 26.30 -1.04
CA GLU A 83 12.06 25.73 -2.04
C GLU A 83 12.64 24.40 -2.59
N ARG A 84 11.79 23.37 -2.66
CA ARG A 84 12.09 22.05 -3.19
C ARG A 84 10.99 21.65 -4.17
N PRO A 85 11.32 21.49 -5.47
CA PRO A 85 10.35 21.02 -6.44
C PRO A 85 9.96 19.56 -6.18
N VAL A 86 8.67 19.28 -6.24
CA VAL A 86 8.10 17.94 -6.04
C VAL A 86 7.22 17.56 -7.23
N LEU A 87 7.32 16.32 -7.66
CA LEU A 87 6.42 15.73 -8.65
C LEU A 87 5.53 14.69 -7.97
N MET A 88 4.23 14.82 -8.16
CA MET A 88 3.24 13.87 -7.69
C MET A 88 2.69 13.07 -8.87
N CYS A 89 2.77 11.76 -8.79
CA CYS A 89 2.25 10.83 -9.79
C CYS A 89 1.53 9.67 -9.11
N VAL A 90 0.46 9.17 -9.72
CA VAL A 90 -0.23 7.95 -9.28
C VAL A 90 0.14 6.83 -10.24
N VAL A 91 0.75 5.77 -9.72
CA VAL A 91 1.21 4.61 -10.49
C VAL A 91 0.55 3.35 -9.95
N ASP A 92 0.25 2.41 -10.83
CA ASP A 92 -0.25 1.10 -10.38
C ASP A 92 0.92 0.26 -9.87
N GLN A 93 0.74 -0.39 -8.72
CA GLN A 93 1.70 -1.35 -8.19
C GLN A 93 1.34 -2.76 -8.69
N SER A 94 1.39 -2.97 -10.01
CA SER A 94 1.19 -4.26 -10.68
C SER A 94 2.51 -4.92 -11.04
#